data_AF-A0A7K2Z776-F1
#
_entry.id   AF-A0A7K2Z776-F1
#
_cell.length_a   1.000
_cell.length_b   1.000
_cell.length_c   1.000
_cell.angle_alpha   90.00
_cell.angle_beta   90.00
_cell.angle_gamma   90.00
#
_symmetry.space_group_name_H-M   'P 1'
#
loop_
_entity.id
_entity.type
_entity.pdbx_description
1 polymer ?
#
loop_
_entity_poly.entity_id
_entity_poly.type
_entity_poly.pdbx_seq_one_letter_code
_entity_poly.pdbx_strand_id
1 'polypeptide(L)' 'MGSANGRHRRPRQAPAIVVAAGVTGSAIAIPLLGAAGAHAADATTWDRVAECESGGMWSADLGNGYYGGLQFSQ' A
#
# COMPACT_ATOMS: atom_id res chain seq x y z
N MET A 1 30.87 -28.22 59.62
CA MET A 1 29.76 -27.37 59.16
C MET A 1 30.17 -26.73 57.84
N GLY A 2 29.58 -27.12 56.71
CA GLY A 2 29.92 -26.58 55.39
C GLY A 2 29.01 -25.40 55.05
N SER A 3 29.58 -24.21 54.89
CA SER A 3 28.84 -23.03 54.41
C SER A 3 29.04 -22.91 52.91
N ALA A 4 28.00 -23.24 52.14
CA ALA A 4 28.00 -23.10 50.69
C ALA A 4 27.85 -21.61 50.32
N ASN A 5 28.91 -21.04 49.76
CA ASN A 5 28.94 -19.64 49.32
C ASN A 5 28.18 -19.50 48.00
N GLY A 6 26.91 -19.07 48.08
CA GLY A 6 26.03 -18.84 46.95
C GLY A 6 26.50 -17.65 46.11
N ARG A 7 27.16 -17.92 44.98
CA ARG A 7 27.48 -16.88 43.99
C ARG A 7 26.18 -16.41 43.35
N HIS A 8 25.70 -15.24 43.77
CA HIS A 8 24.69 -14.47 43.03
C HIS A 8 25.18 -14.27 41.59
N ARG A 9 24.64 -15.06 40.66
CA ARG A 9 24.83 -14.82 39.23
C ARG A 9 24.05 -13.55 38.90
N ARG A 10 24.74 -12.44 38.60
CA ARG A 10 24.09 -11.29 37.96
C ARG A 10 23.39 -11.80 36.71
N PRO A 11 22.09 -11.53 36.51
CA PRO A 11 21.46 -11.80 35.23
C PRO A 11 22.22 -10.98 34.19
N ARG A 12 22.97 -11.66 33.33
CA ARG A 12 23.60 -11.03 32.17
C ARG A 12 22.45 -10.46 31.37
N GLN A 13 22.37 -9.14 31.33
CA GLN A 13 21.44 -8.43 30.45
C GLN A 13 21.73 -8.95 29.04
N ALA A 14 20.87 -9.84 28.55
CA ALA A 14 20.92 -10.27 27.17
C ALA A 14 20.79 -8.98 26.34
N PRO A 15 21.72 -8.69 25.42
CA PRO A 15 21.67 -7.45 24.66
C PRO A 15 20.34 -7.42 23.90
N ALA A 16 19.61 -6.31 24.07
CA ALA A 16 18.29 -6.05 23.48
C ALA A 16 18.25 -6.07 21.93
N ILE A 17 19.38 -6.42 21.30
CA ILE A 17 19.55 -6.53 19.85
C ILE A 17 18.83 -7.73 19.25
N VAL A 18 18.52 -8.78 20.02
CA VAL A 18 17.88 -9.99 19.48
C VAL A 18 16.36 -9.83 19.26
N VAL A 19 15.73 -8.80 19.84
CA VAL A 19 14.27 -8.61 19.74
C VAL A 19 13.84 -7.83 18.48
N ALA A 20 14.74 -7.08 17.85
CA ALA A 20 14.39 -6.20 16.72
C ALA A 20 14.33 -6.88 15.34
N ALA A 21 14.81 -8.12 15.19
CA ALA A 21 14.88 -8.78 13.88
C ALA A 21 13.57 -9.47 13.43
N GLY A 22 12.58 -9.59 14.30
CA GLY A 22 11.32 -10.28 13.97
C GLY A 22 10.24 -9.42 13.31
N VAL A 23 10.36 -8.08 13.36
CA VAL A 23 9.26 -7.17 13.00
C VAL A 23 9.38 -6.64 11.56
N THR A 24 10.57 -6.58 10.98
CA THR A 24 10.78 -5.97 9.65
C THR A 24 10.42 -6.91 8.49
N GLY A 25 10.44 -8.23 8.69
CA GLY A 25 10.20 -9.20 7.60
C GLY A 25 8.72 -9.47 7.28
N SER A 26 7.81 -9.28 8.23
CA SER A 26 6.41 -9.74 8.11
C SER A 26 5.47 -8.71 7.47
N ALA A 27 5.88 -7.45 7.32
CA ALA A 27 5.01 -6.37 6.84
C ALA A 27 4.80 -6.35 5.31
N ILE A 28 5.59 -7.10 4.54
CA ILE A 28 5.54 -7.05 3.06
C ILE A 28 4.40 -7.91 2.49
N ALA A 29 3.90 -8.89 3.25
CA ALA A 29 2.84 -9.80 2.79
C ALA A 29 1.42 -9.38 3.20
N ILE A 30 1.27 -8.46 4.16
CA ILE A 30 -0.03 -7.96 4.62
C ILE A 30 -0.87 -7.33 3.48
N PRO A 31 -0.29 -6.55 2.54
CA PRO A 31 -1.07 -5.96 1.45
C PRO A 31 -1.72 -6.98 0.50
N LEU A 32 -1.17 -8.20 0.42
CA LEU A 32 -1.66 -9.24 -0.50
C LEU A 32 -2.87 -9.99 0.04
N LEU A 33 -3.10 -9.97 1.36
CA LEU A 33 -4.24 -10.63 1.99
C LEU A 33 -5.57 -9.88 1.75
N GLY A 34 -5.50 -8.62 1.27
CA GLY A 34 -6.63 -7.79 0.92
C GLY A 34 -6.61 -7.27 -0.52
N ALA A 35 -5.68 -7.77 -1.36
CA ALA A 35 -5.62 -7.40 -2.77
C ALA A 35 -6.79 -8.06 -3.53
N ALA A 36 -7.95 -7.42 -3.51
CA ALA A 36 -9.03 -7.75 -4.43
C ALA A 36 -8.61 -7.36 -5.86
N GLY A 37 -9.13 -8.07 -6.86
CA GLY A 37 -8.91 -7.69 -8.26
C GLY A 37 -9.40 -6.26 -8.51
N ALA A 38 -8.68 -5.50 -9.34
CA ALA A 38 -9.15 -4.21 -9.80
C ALA A 38 -10.36 -4.43 -10.72
N HIS A 39 -11.54 -4.02 -10.27
CA HIS A 39 -12.75 -4.04 -11.08
C HIS A 39 -12.93 -2.68 -11.73
N ALA A 40 -12.58 -2.57 -13.00
CA ALA A 40 -12.97 -1.41 -13.80
C ALA A 40 -14.46 -1.50 -14.13
N ALA A 41 -15.14 -0.36 -14.19
CA ALA A 41 -16.47 -0.30 -14.78
C ALA A 41 -16.38 -0.70 -16.26
N ASP A 42 -17.46 -1.27 -16.79
CA ASP A 42 -17.55 -1.65 -18.20
C ASP A 42 -17.23 -0.46 -19.11
N ALA A 43 -16.65 -0.74 -20.28
CA ALA A 43 -16.31 0.30 -21.28
C ALA A 43 -17.52 1.20 -21.60
N THR A 44 -18.71 0.61 -21.68
CA THR A 44 -19.97 1.33 -21.92
C THR A 44 -20.31 2.36 -20.85
N THR A 45 -19.87 2.15 -19.60
CA THR A 45 -20.04 3.14 -18.53
C THR A 45 -19.14 4.33 -18.80
N TRP A 46 -17.89 4.09 -19.18
CA TRP A 46 -16.94 5.14 -19.53
C TRP A 46 -17.32 5.89 -20.81
N ASP A 47 -17.88 5.21 -21.81
CA ASP A 47 -18.41 5.86 -23.00
C ASP A 47 -19.55 6.82 -22.65
N ARG A 48 -20.46 6.44 -21.74
CA ARG A 48 -21.54 7.34 -21.27
C ARG A 48 -21.01 8.57 -20.54
N VAL A 49 -19.93 8.42 -19.78
CA VAL A 49 -19.25 9.57 -19.16
C VAL A 49 -18.61 10.43 -20.25
N ALA A 50 -17.89 9.83 -21.21
CA ALA A 50 -17.27 10.58 -22.29
C ALA A 50 -18.29 11.33 -23.18
N GLU A 51 -19.48 10.76 -23.40
CA GLU A 51 -20.61 11.46 -24.03
C GLU A 51 -21.07 12.69 -23.24
N CYS A 52 -21.12 12.58 -21.91
CA CYS A 52 -21.47 13.71 -21.04
C CYS A 52 -20.40 14.81 -21.05
N GLU A 53 -19.13 14.43 -20.97
CA GLU A 53 -18.00 15.36 -20.79
C GLU A 53 -17.55 16.02 -22.10
N SER A 54 -17.56 15.28 -23.21
CA SER A 54 -16.97 15.72 -24.48
C SER A 54 -17.78 15.31 -25.72
N GLY A 55 -19.01 14.80 -25.55
CA GLY A 55 -19.83 14.29 -26.66
C GLY A 55 -19.22 13.06 -27.32
N GLY A 56 -18.49 12.24 -26.55
CA GLY A 56 -17.89 10.98 -27.00
C GLY A 56 -16.54 11.14 -27.69
N MET A 57 -15.99 12.35 -27.71
CA MET A 57 -14.73 12.62 -28.39
C MET A 57 -13.52 12.24 -27.52
N TRP A 58 -13.10 10.97 -27.60
CA TRP A 58 -11.94 10.46 -26.86
C TRP A 58 -10.61 11.17 -27.14
N SER A 59 -10.49 11.84 -28.29
CA SER A 59 -9.34 12.66 -28.67
C SER A 59 -9.62 14.16 -28.60
N ALA A 60 -10.56 14.59 -27.74
CA ALA A 60 -10.89 15.99 -27.58
C ALA A 60 -9.66 16.81 -27.19
N ASP A 61 -9.38 17.84 -27.97
CA ASP A 61 -8.41 18.89 -27.67
C ASP A 61 -9.01 20.22 -28.14
N LEU A 62 -9.84 20.80 -27.27
CA LEU A 62 -10.64 21.98 -27.57
C LEU A 62 -9.90 23.29 -27.23
N GLY A 63 -8.63 23.22 -26.82
CA GLY A 63 -7.85 24.39 -26.39
C GLY A 63 -8.36 25.02 -25.09
N ASN A 64 -9.12 24.27 -24.28
CA ASN A 64 -9.70 24.72 -23.01
C ASN A 64 -8.89 24.26 -21.77
N GLY A 65 -7.71 23.68 -21.97
CA GLY A 65 -6.83 23.17 -20.90
C GLY A 65 -7.12 21.74 -20.45
N TYR A 66 -8.08 21.05 -21.10
CA TYR A 66 -8.44 19.67 -20.83
C TYR A 66 -8.24 18.80 -22.06
N TYR A 67 -7.95 17.51 -21.86
CA TYR A 67 -7.68 16.55 -22.92
C TYR A 67 -8.50 15.26 -22.76
N GLY A 68 -8.93 14.76 -23.91
CA GLY A 68 -9.54 13.45 -24.08
C GLY A 68 -11.00 13.37 -23.65
N GLY A 69 -11.56 12.17 -23.81
CA GLY A 69 -13.00 11.93 -23.64
C GLY A 69 -13.55 12.28 -22.26
N LEU A 70 -12.70 12.19 -21.23
CA LEU A 70 -13.05 12.46 -19.83
C LEU A 70 -12.57 13.84 -19.35
N GLN A 71 -12.08 14.69 -20.26
CA GLN A 71 -11.67 16.06 -19.95
C GLN A 71 -10.69 16.14 -18.76
N PHE A 72 -9.58 15.40 -18.81
CA PHE A 72 -8.52 15.52 -17.80
C PHE A 72 -7.66 16.75 -18.06
N SER A 73 -7.27 17.48 -17.02
CA SER A 73 -6.38 18.64 -17.16
C SER A 73 -5.01 18.21 -17.69
N GLN A 74 -4.47 18.95 -18.66
CA GLN A 74 -3.07 18.83 -19.08
C GLN A 74 -2.10 19.53 -18.12
#